data_AF-A0A923IYR4-F1
#
_entry.id   AF-A0A923IYR4-F1
#
_cell.length_a   1.000
_cell.length_b   1.000
_cell.length_c   1.000
_cell.angle_alpha   90.00
_cell.angle_beta   90.00
_cell.angle_gamma   90.00
#
_symmetry.space_group_name_H-M   'P 1'
#
loop_
_entity.id
_entity.type
_entity.pdbx_description
1 polymer ?
#
loop_
_entity_poly.entity_id
_entity_poly.type
_entity_poly.pdbx_seq_one_letter_code
_entity_poly.pdbx_strand_id
1 'polypeptide(L)'
;MADHRINERIALDLEVLRTQAASLENASHAFTTSVVPARARISATSFGVMNAGVVPMLNRLAEGTERVATDAATLCMRISENLVRTSEAFEELEDSLVAQFDRFAGQG
;
A
#
# COMPACT_ATOMS: atom_id res chain seq x y z
N MET A 1 5.59 -27.54 -24.85
CA MET A 1 6.49 -26.35 -24.77
C MET A 1 5.76 -25.04 -24.46
N ALA A 2 4.42 -24.96 -24.51
CA ALA A 2 3.69 -23.74 -24.15
C ALA A 2 3.47 -23.57 -22.63
N ASP A 3 3.26 -24.66 -21.87
CA ASP A 3 2.97 -24.61 -20.42
C ASP A 3 4.05 -23.94 -19.59
N HIS A 4 5.33 -24.20 -19.90
CA HIS A 4 6.43 -23.67 -19.10
C HIS A 4 6.47 -22.13 -19.09
N ARG A 5 6.14 -21.51 -20.23
CA ARG A 5 6.12 -20.05 -20.37
C ARG A 5 4.93 -19.40 -19.67
N ILE A 6 3.82 -20.13 -19.48
CA ILE A 6 2.65 -19.62 -18.78
C ILE A 6 2.91 -19.64 -17.27
N ASN A 7 3.43 -20.75 -16.73
CA ASN A 7 3.77 -20.83 -15.31
C ASN A 7 4.89 -19.84 -14.92
N GLU A 8 5.95 -19.70 -15.73
CA GLU A 8 7.01 -18.71 -15.47
C GLU A 8 6.48 -17.27 -15.44
N ARG A 9 5.50 -16.95 -16.30
CA ARG A 9 4.91 -15.61 -16.36
C ARG A 9 4.01 -15.33 -15.16
N ILE A 10 3.22 -16.30 -14.71
CA ILE A 10 2.38 -16.18 -13.50
C ILE A 10 3.26 -16.00 -12.26
N ALA A 11 4.34 -16.77 -12.13
CA ALA A 11 5.28 -16.63 -11.03
C ALA A 11 5.96 -15.25 -10.99
N LEU A 12 6.36 -14.72 -12.15
CA LEU A 12 6.90 -13.36 -12.28
C LEU A 12 5.86 -12.29 -11.91
N ASP A 13 4.61 -12.44 -12.36
CA ASP A 13 3.54 -11.50 -12.03
C ASP A 13 3.23 -11.53 -10.52
N LEU A 14 3.26 -12.69 -9.86
CA LEU A 14 3.13 -12.82 -8.40
C LEU A 14 4.25 -12.12 -7.62
N GLU A 15 5.50 -12.27 -8.06
CA GLU A 15 6.65 -11.59 -7.43
C GLU A 15 6.53 -10.06 -7.56
N VAL A 16 6.07 -9.57 -8.71
CA VAL A 16 5.81 -8.14 -8.93
C VAL A 16 4.69 -7.65 -8.02
N LEU A 17 3.57 -8.38 -7.89
CA LEU A 17 2.45 -8.01 -7.01
C LEU A 17 2.90 -7.94 -5.55
N ARG A 18 3.68 -8.91 -5.07
CA ARG A 18 4.24 -8.93 -3.71
C ARG A 18 5.18 -7.75 -3.47
N THR A 19 6.04 -7.43 -4.43
CA THR A 19 6.96 -6.28 -4.35
C THR A 19 6.20 -4.95 -4.30
N GLN A 20 5.13 -4.82 -5.08
CA GLN A 20 4.26 -3.64 -5.07
C GLN A 20 3.51 -3.49 -3.74
N ALA A 21 2.99 -4.59 -3.18
CA ALA A 21 2.35 -4.59 -1.86
C ALA A 21 3.31 -4.11 -0.76
N ALA A 22 4.53 -4.66 -0.71
CA ALA A 22 5.56 -4.24 0.23
C ALA A 22 5.95 -2.75 0.06
N SER A 23 6.03 -2.28 -1.17
CA SER A 23 6.33 -0.87 -1.46
C SER A 23 5.23 0.07 -0.96
N LEU A 24 3.97 -0.33 -1.10
CA LEU A 24 2.81 0.42 -0.61
C LEU A 24 2.71 0.42 0.92
N GLU A 25 3.04 -0.69 1.56
CA GLU A 25 3.12 -0.79 3.02
C GLU A 25 4.20 0.16 3.57
N ASN A 26 5.39 0.16 2.97
CA ASN A 26 6.47 1.10 3.30
C ASN A 26 6.04 2.56 3.10
N ALA A 27 5.33 2.86 2.01
CA ALA A 27 4.80 4.20 1.75
C ALA A 27 3.76 4.62 2.81
N SER A 28 2.87 3.72 3.21
CA SER A 28 1.89 3.94 4.29
C SER A 28 2.58 4.29 5.61
N HIS A 29 3.63 3.54 5.98
CA HIS A 29 4.44 3.82 7.16
C HIS A 29 5.15 5.18 7.07
N ALA A 30 5.69 5.52 5.91
CA ALA A 30 6.35 6.80 5.68
C ALA A 30 5.37 7.98 5.83
N PHE A 31 4.15 7.87 5.27
CA PHE A 31 3.11 8.89 5.46
C PHE A 31 2.70 9.02 6.92
N THR A 32 2.45 7.90 7.61
CA THR A 32 2.05 7.90 9.02
C THR A 32 3.12 8.56 9.92
N THR A 33 4.39 8.29 9.64
CA THR A 33 5.52 8.89 10.39
C THR A 33 5.68 10.38 10.09
N SER A 34 5.49 10.77 8.84
CA SER A 34 5.65 12.17 8.38
C SER A 34 4.54 13.10 8.88
N VAL A 35 3.42 12.55 9.35
CA VAL A 35 2.29 13.32 9.94
C VAL A 35 2.52 13.69 11.40
N VAL A 36 3.40 12.98 12.11
CA VAL A 36 3.68 13.24 13.54
C VAL A 36 4.08 14.69 13.82
N PRO A 37 4.94 15.35 13.02
CA PRO A 37 5.26 16.77 13.20
C PRO A 37 4.07 17.70 12.90
N ALA A 38 3.19 17.34 11.96
CA ALA A 38 2.01 18.14 11.62
C ALA A 38 0.92 18.09 12.72
N ARG A 39 0.87 17.00 13.50
CA ARG A 39 0.01 16.88 14.70
C ARG A 39 0.43 17.79 15.84
N ALA A 40 1.70 18.16 15.91
CA ALA A 40 2.19 19.11 16.91
C ALA A 40 1.73 20.52 16.52
N ARG A 41 0.52 20.90 16.98
CA ARG A 41 -0.03 22.25 16.77
C ARG A 41 0.99 23.31 17.19
N ILE A 42 1.13 24.34 16.35
CA ILE A 42 2.00 25.47 16.63
C ILE A 42 1.36 26.29 17.76
N SER A 43 2.08 26.44 18.87
CA SER A 43 1.64 27.27 19.97
C SER A 43 1.73 28.76 19.61
N ALA A 44 0.66 29.51 19.89
CA ALA A 44 0.63 30.96 19.71
C ALA A 44 1.70 31.69 20.56
N THR A 45 2.11 31.09 21.68
CA THR A 45 3.16 31.66 22.53
C THR A 45 4.58 31.44 21.98
N SER A 46 4.79 30.47 21.08
CA SER A 46 6.11 30.14 20.52
C SER A 46 6.54 31.08 19.39
N PHE A 47 5.59 31.79 18.76
CA PHE A 47 5.85 32.65 17.59
C PHE A 47 5.91 34.16 17.92
N GLY A 48 5.65 34.55 19.17
CA GLY A 48 5.56 35.95 19.59
C GLY A 48 4.28 36.66 19.13
N VAL A 49 3.90 37.72 19.84
CA VAL A 49 2.60 38.42 19.67
C VAL A 49 2.40 38.97 18.25
N MET A 50 3.48 39.38 17.55
CA MET A 50 3.40 39.90 16.17
C MET A 50 3.04 38.83 15.13
N ASN A 51 3.29 37.54 15.39
CA ASN A 51 2.97 36.45 14.47
C ASN A 51 1.70 35.69 14.87
N ALA A 52 1.04 36.08 15.96
CA ALA A 52 -0.14 35.39 16.49
C ALA A 52 -1.30 35.31 15.49
N GLY A 53 -1.40 36.26 14.56
CA GLY A 53 -2.42 36.25 13.50
C GLY A 53 -2.21 35.17 12.43
N VAL A 54 -0.99 34.67 12.25
CA VAL A 54 -0.64 33.68 11.21
C VAL A 54 -0.76 32.25 11.74
N VAL A 55 -0.62 32.06 13.06
CA VAL A 55 -0.69 30.76 13.74
C VAL A 55 -1.98 29.97 13.43
N PRO A 56 -3.20 30.56 13.41
CA PRO A 56 -4.41 29.84 13.02
C PRO A 56 -4.38 29.32 11.58
N MET A 57 -3.78 30.06 10.65
CA MET A 57 -3.66 29.63 9.25
C MET A 57 -2.67 28.48 9.10
N LEU A 58 -1.54 28.54 9.80
CA LEU A 58 -0.55 27.46 9.81
C LEU A 58 -1.13 26.18 10.44
N ASN A 59 -1.89 26.30 11.53
CA ASN A 59 -2.55 25.16 12.14
C ASN A 59 -3.61 24.53 11.22
N ARG A 60 -4.39 25.34 10.46
CA ARG A 60 -5.30 24.81 9.43
C ARG A 60 -4.56 24.08 8.31
N LEU A 61 -3.43 24.62 7.87
CA LEU A 61 -2.59 23.97 6.86
C LEU A 61 -2.03 22.64 7.38
N ALA A 62 -1.57 22.61 8.64
CA ALA A 62 -1.10 21.40 9.31
C ALA A 62 -2.22 20.35 9.41
N GLU A 63 -3.43 20.74 9.82
CA GLU A 63 -4.62 19.85 9.85
C GLU A 63 -4.98 19.30 8.46
N GLY A 64 -4.91 20.15 7.43
CA GLY A 64 -5.13 19.72 6.04
C GLY A 64 -4.08 18.73 5.56
N THR A 65 -2.81 18.98 5.89
CA THR A 65 -1.68 18.11 5.55
C THR A 65 -1.78 16.77 6.26
N GLU A 66 -2.13 16.77 7.56
CA GLU A 66 -2.40 15.56 8.34
C GLU A 66 -3.50 14.72 7.68
N ARG A 67 -4.62 15.35 7.29
CA ARG A 67 -5.75 14.65 6.67
C ARG A 67 -5.32 13.98 5.35
N VAL A 68 -4.69 14.72 4.45
CA VAL A 68 -4.26 14.20 3.14
C VAL A 68 -3.28 13.05 3.30
N ALA A 69 -2.31 13.17 4.21
CA ALA A 69 -1.33 12.10 4.43
C ALA A 69 -1.95 10.87 5.13
N THR A 70 -2.94 11.06 6.01
CA THR A 70 -3.71 9.95 6.61
C THR A 70 -4.55 9.21 5.56
N ASP A 71 -5.21 9.95 4.66
CA ASP A 71 -5.97 9.38 3.55
C ASP A 71 -5.05 8.62 2.59
N ALA A 72 -3.88 9.18 2.28
CA ALA A 72 -2.87 8.53 1.44
C ALA A 72 -2.33 7.24 2.08
N ALA A 73 -2.03 7.25 3.38
CA ALA A 73 -1.61 6.05 4.11
C ALA A 73 -2.69 4.97 4.07
N THR A 74 -3.95 5.35 4.32
CA THR A 74 -5.10 4.45 4.27
C THR A 74 -5.29 3.85 2.88
N LEU A 75 -5.15 4.66 1.82
CA LEU A 75 -5.22 4.19 0.45
C LEU A 75 -4.10 3.19 0.14
N CYS A 76 -2.86 3.49 0.52
CA CYS A 76 -1.72 2.59 0.31
C CYS A 76 -1.93 1.24 1.00
N MET A 77 -2.41 1.25 2.26
CA MET A 77 -2.73 0.05 3.00
C MET A 77 -3.82 -0.79 2.31
N ARG A 78 -4.92 -0.16 1.89
CA ARG A 78 -6.01 -0.86 1.19
C ARG A 78 -5.57 -1.46 -0.16
N ILE A 79 -4.72 -0.76 -0.91
CA ILE A 79 -4.19 -1.29 -2.17
C ILE A 79 -3.26 -2.47 -1.88
N SER A 80 -2.38 -2.35 -0.87
CA SER A 80 -1.51 -3.46 -0.46
C SER A 80 -2.31 -4.71 -0.10
N GLU A 81 -3.34 -4.59 0.75
CA GLU A 81 -4.23 -5.70 1.12
C GLU A 81 -4.90 -6.34 -0.11
N ASN A 82 -5.34 -5.53 -1.07
CA ASN A 82 -5.96 -6.04 -2.30
C ASN A 82 -4.95 -6.77 -3.19
N LEU A 83 -3.70 -6.31 -3.26
CA LEU A 83 -2.64 -6.99 -4.01
C LEU A 83 -2.29 -8.32 -3.37
N VAL A 84 -2.23 -8.40 -2.04
CA VAL A 84 -2.01 -9.66 -1.31
C VAL A 84 -3.12 -10.64 -1.62
N ARG A 85 -4.40 -10.25 -1.47
CA ARG A 85 -5.55 -11.12 -1.79
C ARG A 85 -5.59 -11.57 -3.25
N THR A 86 -5.20 -10.68 -4.15
CA THR A 86 -5.12 -11.00 -5.58
C THR A 86 -4.03 -12.03 -5.84
N SER A 87 -2.89 -11.91 -5.15
CA SER A 87 -1.79 -12.87 -5.24
C SER A 87 -2.20 -14.25 -4.71
N GLU A 88 -2.87 -14.30 -3.54
CA GLU A 88 -3.42 -15.53 -2.97
C GLU A 88 -4.42 -16.21 -3.93
N ALA A 89 -5.31 -15.44 -4.55
CA ALA A 89 -6.27 -15.98 -5.52
C ALA A 89 -5.60 -16.53 -6.80
N PHE A 90 -4.48 -15.93 -7.24
CA PHE A 90 -3.70 -16.44 -8.36
C PHE A 90 -3.00 -17.76 -8.01
N GLU A 91 -2.44 -17.87 -6.81
CA GLU A 91 -1.83 -19.12 -6.31
C GLU A 91 -2.85 -20.26 -6.21
N GLU A 92 -4.03 -19.99 -5.65
CA GLU A 92 -5.13 -20.97 -5.59
C GLU A 92 -5.59 -21.43 -6.99
N LEU A 93 -5.62 -20.51 -7.95
CA LEU A 93 -5.95 -20.83 -9.34
C LEU A 93 -4.88 -21.72 -9.98
N GLU A 94 -3.60 -21.43 -9.73
CA GLU A 94 -2.48 -22.22 -10.25
C GLU A 94 -2.50 -23.64 -9.68
N ASP A 95 -2.64 -23.80 -8.37
CA ASP A 95 -2.74 -25.10 -7.71
C ASP A 95 -3.92 -25.93 -8.25
N SER A 96 -5.07 -25.28 -8.47
CA SER A 96 -6.26 -25.91 -9.05
C SER A 96 -6.04 -26.38 -10.49
N LEU A 97 -5.34 -25.58 -11.30
CA LEU A 97 -5.01 -25.93 -12.69
C LEU A 97 -4.02 -27.09 -12.75
N VAL A 98 -2.94 -27.05 -11.95
CA VAL A 98 -1.96 -28.14 -11.86
C VAL A 98 -2.64 -29.45 -11.45
N ALA A 99 -3.49 -29.41 -10.41
CA ALA A 99 -4.23 -30.59 -9.95
C ALA A 99 -5.24 -31.13 -10.99
N GLN A 100 -5.75 -30.29 -11.89
CA GLN A 100 -6.60 -30.73 -13.00
C GLN A 100 -5.76 -31.40 -14.11
N PHE A 101 -4.62 -30.81 -14.48
CA PHE A 101 -3.72 -31.37 -15.49
C PHE A 101 -3.15 -32.73 -15.06
N ASP A 102 -2.72 -32.88 -13.81
CA ASP A 102 -2.21 -34.15 -13.28
C ASP A 102 -3.26 -35.26 -13.32
N ARG A 103 -4.53 -34.92 -13.02
CA ARG A 103 -5.65 -35.86 -13.12
C ARG A 103 -5.93 -36.29 -14.56
N PHE A 104 -5.78 -35.39 -15.53
CA PHE A 104 -5.93 -35.71 -16.95
C PHE A 104 -4.75 -36.54 -17.47
N ALA A 105 -3.52 -36.26 -17.04
CA ALA A 105 -2.32 -36.98 -17.46
C ALA A 105 -2.25 -38.41 -16.92
N GLY A 106 -2.81 -38.69 -15.73
CA GLY A 106 -2.88 -40.02 -15.14
C GLY A 106 -3.98 -40.94 -15.67
N GLN A 107 -4.83 -40.47 -16.60
CA GLN A 107 -5.92 -41.25 -17.20
C GLN A 107 -5.67 -41.66 -18.67
N GLY A 108 -4.49 -41.37 -19.22
CA GLY A 108 -4.05 -41.81 -20.56
C GLY A 108 -2.95 -42.87 -20.46
#